data_AF-A0A101X1S9-F1
#
_entry.id   AF-A0A101X1S9-F1
#
_cell.length_a   1.000
_cell.length_b   1.000
_cell.length_c   1.000
_cell.angle_alpha   90.00
_cell.angle_beta   90.00
_cell.angle_gamma   90.00
#
_symmetry.space_group_name_H-M   'P 1'
#
loop_
_entity.id
_entity.type
_entity.pdbx_description
1 polymer ?
#
loop_
_entity_poly.entity_id
_entity_poly.type
_entity_poly.pdbx_seq_one_letter_code
_entity_poly.pdbx_strand_id
1 'polypeptide(L)'
;MHRVNIIAEYGNKTEKDIEITVGSLLLVQQDSGSISTLALQPYLITTSNYVKKITASYGSNIAYALLIKNREDIFVTIASDHTDPDAERCNLISGKHTYPKVIARRAWSLDSVEDHWDSIELRNMAIINDEKKIAQQLMGRELPQPSIVLEMIEDTMEEPRNMIIIVERRVMPEDYVASNYYEISIIDNANKRSIEHYYWVD
;
A
#
# COMPACT_ATOMS: atom_id res chain seq x y z
N MET A 1 -18.96 -9.62 3.23
CA MET A 1 -17.97 -9.25 2.20
C MET A 1 -17.27 -8.01 2.70
N HIS A 2 -15.94 -7.98 2.73
CA HIS A 2 -15.18 -6.83 3.24
C HIS A 2 -15.24 -5.68 2.24
N ARG A 3 -15.28 -4.44 2.74
CA ARG A 3 -15.42 -3.24 1.91
C ARG A 3 -14.58 -2.09 2.47
N VAL A 4 -14.11 -1.23 1.58
CA VAL A 4 -13.45 0.03 1.94
C VAL A 4 -14.14 1.19 1.23
N ASN A 5 -14.35 2.28 1.97
CA ASN A 5 -14.85 3.54 1.43
C ASN A 5 -13.66 4.47 1.19
N ILE A 6 -13.59 5.01 -0.02
CA ILE A 6 -12.47 5.81 -0.50
C ILE A 6 -13.03 7.08 -1.14
N ILE A 7 -12.39 8.21 -0.85
CA ILE A 7 -12.61 9.46 -1.58
C ILE A 7 -11.64 9.45 -2.78
N ALA A 8 -12.18 9.19 -3.97
CA ALA A 8 -11.41 9.13 -5.20
C ALA A 8 -11.39 10.49 -5.90
N GLU A 9 -10.20 11.02 -6.15
CA GLU A 9 -9.97 12.23 -6.94
C GLU A 9 -9.57 11.84 -8.38
N TYR A 10 -10.37 12.25 -9.34
CA TYR A 10 -10.12 12.01 -10.77
C TYR A 10 -9.18 13.09 -11.34
N GLY A 11 -8.55 12.84 -12.50
CA GLY A 11 -7.62 13.79 -13.14
C GLY A 11 -8.17 15.20 -13.38
N ASN A 12 -9.50 15.37 -13.46
CA ASN A 12 -10.18 16.67 -13.54
C ASN A 12 -10.44 17.34 -12.18
N LYS A 13 -9.83 16.82 -11.10
CA LYS A 13 -9.98 17.25 -9.69
C LYS A 13 -11.40 17.10 -9.13
N THR A 14 -12.23 16.27 -9.75
CA THR A 14 -13.52 15.89 -9.17
C THR A 14 -13.28 14.82 -8.10
N GLU A 15 -13.84 15.01 -6.91
CA GLU A 15 -13.85 14.01 -5.85
C GLU A 15 -15.19 13.26 -5.81
N LYS A 16 -15.13 11.94 -5.60
CA LYS A 16 -16.30 11.09 -5.38
C LYS A 16 -16.04 10.08 -4.27
N ASP A 17 -17.04 9.86 -3.43
CA ASP A 17 -17.07 8.69 -2.56
C ASP A 17 -17.31 7.44 -3.38
N ILE A 18 -16.38 6.50 -3.32
CA ILE A 18 -16.49 5.18 -3.93
C ILE A 18 -16.40 4.10 -2.85
N GLU A 19 -17.20 3.07 -3.01
CA GLU A 19 -17.08 1.84 -2.23
C GLU A 19 -16.40 0.79 -3.10
N ILE A 20 -15.37 0.15 -2.56
CA ILE A 20 -14.70 -0.98 -3.19
C ILE A 20 -15.00 -2.20 -2.34
N THR A 21 -15.74 -3.15 -2.92
CA THR A 21 -15.84 -4.49 -2.37
C THR A 21 -14.50 -5.18 -2.57
N VAL A 22 -13.92 -5.74 -1.51
CA VAL A 22 -12.62 -6.41 -1.57
C VAL A 22 -12.87 -7.90 -1.71
N GLY A 23 -12.94 -8.34 -2.97
CA GLY A 23 -13.05 -9.76 -3.35
C GLY A 23 -11.69 -10.47 -3.27
N SER A 24 -10.62 -9.79 -3.66
CA SER A 24 -9.25 -10.30 -3.61
C SER A 24 -8.29 -9.25 -3.07
N LEU A 25 -7.30 -9.70 -2.29
CA LEU A 25 -6.16 -8.89 -1.85
C LEU A 25 -4.88 -9.59 -2.29
N LEU A 26 -4.06 -8.91 -3.09
CA LEU A 26 -2.78 -9.40 -3.54
C LEU A 26 -1.66 -8.50 -3.01
N LEU A 27 -0.53 -9.10 -2.69
CA LEU A 27 0.73 -8.43 -2.45
C LEU A 27 1.65 -8.73 -3.63
N VAL A 28 2.14 -7.70 -4.30
CA VAL A 28 3.20 -7.77 -5.31
C VAL A 28 4.47 -7.26 -4.67
N GLN A 29 5.47 -8.12 -4.57
CA GLN A 29 6.73 -7.80 -3.92
C GLN A 29 7.88 -7.95 -4.91
N GLN A 30 8.66 -6.88 -5.06
CA GLN A 30 9.93 -6.90 -5.78
C GLN A 30 11.08 -7.30 -4.84
N ASP A 31 11.89 -8.26 -5.26
CA ASP A 31 13.11 -8.68 -4.58
C ASP A 31 14.23 -8.94 -5.59
N SER A 32 15.31 -8.17 -5.50
CA SER A 32 16.54 -8.40 -6.28
C SER A 32 16.30 -8.53 -7.80
N GLY A 33 15.36 -7.74 -8.33
CA GLY A 33 14.97 -7.74 -9.75
C GLY A 33 13.90 -8.76 -10.13
N SER A 34 13.52 -9.68 -9.24
CA SER A 34 12.37 -10.56 -9.42
C SER A 34 11.11 -9.92 -8.84
N ILE A 35 9.96 -10.19 -9.45
CA ILE A 35 8.65 -9.81 -8.91
C ILE A 35 7.92 -11.10 -8.54
N SER A 36 7.35 -11.13 -7.35
CA SER A 36 6.53 -12.24 -6.85
C SER A 36 5.17 -11.75 -6.40
N THR A 37 4.18 -12.64 -6.42
CA THR A 37 2.82 -12.34 -5.96
C THR A 37 2.43 -13.25 -4.80
N LEU A 38 1.68 -12.69 -3.87
CA LEU A 38 1.15 -13.41 -2.71
C LEU A 38 -0.32 -13.06 -2.49
N ALA A 39 -1.16 -14.08 -2.39
CA ALA A 39 -2.56 -13.90 -2.02
C ALA A 39 -2.70 -13.71 -0.51
N LEU A 40 -3.42 -12.66 -0.12
CA LEU A 40 -3.75 -12.34 1.26
C LEU A 40 -5.26 -12.39 1.48
N GLN A 41 -5.67 -12.53 2.73
CA GLN A 41 -7.08 -12.50 3.08
C GLN A 41 -7.68 -11.09 2.89
N PRO A 42 -8.81 -10.94 2.18
CA PRO A 42 -9.39 -9.63 1.89
C PRO A 42 -9.68 -8.74 3.11
N TYR A 43 -10.00 -9.34 4.26
CA TYR A 43 -10.29 -8.60 5.49
C TYR A 43 -9.06 -7.96 6.15
N LEU A 44 -7.85 -8.23 5.65
CA LEU A 44 -6.62 -7.61 6.18
C LEU A 44 -6.49 -6.15 5.78
N ILE A 45 -7.15 -5.69 4.71
CA ILE A 45 -7.06 -4.28 4.31
C ILE A 45 -7.88 -3.40 5.26
N THR A 46 -7.33 -2.25 5.65
CA THR A 46 -8.01 -1.30 6.53
C THR A 46 -7.64 0.14 6.21
N THR A 47 -8.57 1.05 6.50
CA THR A 47 -8.35 2.51 6.51
C THR A 47 -8.41 3.08 7.93
N SER A 48 -8.30 2.21 8.93
CA SER A 48 -8.26 2.56 10.35
C SER A 48 -7.00 3.39 10.66
N ASN A 49 -7.12 4.27 11.65
CA ASN A 49 -6.00 4.97 12.26
C ASN A 49 -5.46 4.21 13.49
N TYR A 50 -5.78 2.93 13.58
CA TYR A 50 -5.46 2.05 14.70
C TYR A 50 -5.18 0.63 14.21
N VAL A 51 -4.08 0.06 14.69
CA VAL A 51 -3.68 -1.33 14.54
C VAL A 51 -3.40 -1.89 15.93
N LYS A 52 -3.99 -3.05 16.27
CA LYS A 52 -3.71 -3.70 17.54
C LYS A 52 -2.32 -4.34 17.50
N LYS A 53 -1.46 -4.04 18.46
CA LYS A 53 -0.22 -4.78 18.67
C LYS A 53 -0.53 -6.16 19.25
N ILE A 54 -0.12 -7.22 18.56
CA ILE A 54 -0.37 -8.61 18.98
C ILE A 54 0.90 -9.43 19.19
N THR A 55 2.04 -8.95 18.72
CA THR A 55 3.36 -9.59 18.89
C THR A 55 4.42 -8.59 19.34
N ALA A 56 5.57 -9.10 19.79
CA ALA A 56 6.72 -8.27 20.17
C ALA A 56 7.44 -7.66 18.95
N SER A 57 7.40 -8.34 17.81
CA SER A 57 8.04 -7.96 16.55
C SER A 57 6.99 -7.42 15.58
N TYR A 58 7.12 -6.17 15.20
CA TYR A 58 6.16 -5.51 14.33
C TYR A 58 6.79 -4.33 13.61
N GLY A 59 6.33 -4.05 12.41
CA GLY A 59 6.88 -2.99 11.58
C GLY A 59 6.02 -2.73 10.37
N SER A 60 6.25 -1.56 9.77
CA SER A 60 5.61 -1.15 8.52
C SER A 60 6.61 -1.18 7.38
N ASN A 61 6.23 -1.74 6.23
CA ASN A 61 6.86 -1.47 4.96
C ASN A 61 6.00 -0.51 4.13
N ILE A 62 6.62 0.53 3.55
CA ILE A 62 5.93 1.48 2.69
C ILE A 62 5.65 0.87 1.31
N ALA A 63 4.43 1.08 0.84
CA ALA A 63 3.91 0.53 -0.40
C ALA A 63 2.95 1.52 -1.07
N TYR A 64 2.59 1.31 -2.33
CA TYR A 64 1.36 1.86 -2.89
C TYR A 64 0.31 0.75 -3.01
N ALA A 65 -0.95 1.14 -3.10
CA ALA A 65 -2.04 0.23 -3.41
C ALA A 65 -2.73 0.61 -4.71
N LEU A 66 -2.95 -0.36 -5.60
CA LEU A 66 -3.93 -0.26 -6.68
C LEU A 66 -5.28 -0.74 -6.18
N LEU A 67 -6.30 0.08 -6.39
CA LEU A 67 -7.68 -0.21 -6.04
C LEU A 67 -8.46 -0.40 -7.34
N ILE A 68 -8.69 -1.65 -7.70
CA ILE A 68 -9.34 -2.03 -8.95
C ILE A 68 -10.81 -2.29 -8.67
N LYS A 69 -11.66 -1.32 -8.96
CA LYS A 69 -13.11 -1.50 -8.89
C LYS A 69 -13.60 -2.28 -10.11
N ASN A 70 -13.11 -1.91 -11.29
CA ASN A 70 -13.30 -2.58 -12.58
C ASN A 70 -12.18 -2.13 -13.53
N ARG A 71 -12.21 -2.56 -14.80
CA ARG A 71 -11.19 -2.22 -15.80
C ARG A 71 -11.04 -0.71 -16.08
N GLU A 72 -12.12 0.07 -15.94
CA GLU A 72 -12.13 1.51 -16.22
C GLU A 72 -11.85 2.36 -14.97
N ASP A 73 -12.19 1.83 -13.79
CA ASP A 73 -12.05 2.48 -12.49
C ASP A 73 -10.89 1.86 -11.69
N ILE A 74 -9.67 2.32 -11.98
CA ILE A 74 -8.45 1.96 -11.25
C ILE A 74 -7.90 3.19 -10.53
N PHE A 75 -7.68 3.04 -9.24
CA PHE A 75 -7.17 4.11 -8.38
C PHE A 75 -5.87 3.71 -7.71
N VAL A 76 -5.10 4.71 -7.28
CA VAL A 76 -3.86 4.54 -6.53
C VAL A 76 -3.88 5.34 -5.23
N THR A 77 -3.36 4.74 -4.16
CA THR A 77 -3.19 5.37 -2.85
C THR A 77 -1.89 4.91 -2.20
N ILE A 78 -1.44 5.60 -1.16
CA ILE A 78 -0.40 5.10 -0.27
C ILE A 78 -0.90 3.91 0.56
N ALA A 79 0.02 2.99 0.84
CA ALA A 79 -0.17 1.82 1.66
C ALA A 79 0.98 1.61 2.65
N SER A 80 0.67 0.88 3.71
CA SER A 80 1.60 0.38 4.71
C SER A 80 1.32 -1.10 4.89
N ASP A 81 2.26 -1.92 4.45
CA ASP A 81 2.25 -3.36 4.72
C ASP A 81 2.80 -3.59 6.12
N HIS A 82 1.90 -3.55 7.10
CA HIS A 82 2.24 -3.85 8.48
C HIS A 82 2.40 -5.37 8.64
N THR A 83 3.43 -5.78 9.37
CA THR A 83 3.85 -7.18 9.44
C THR A 83 4.55 -7.50 10.76
N ASP A 84 4.81 -8.79 10.98
CA ASP A 84 5.73 -9.29 11.99
C ASP A 84 7.03 -9.74 11.29
N PRO A 85 8.13 -8.96 11.37
CA PRO A 85 9.36 -9.27 10.67
C PRO A 85 10.01 -10.60 11.07
N ASP A 86 9.88 -11.01 12.33
CA ASP A 86 10.41 -12.30 12.79
C ASP A 86 9.58 -13.47 12.25
N ALA A 87 8.26 -13.32 12.16
CA ALA A 87 7.41 -14.30 11.51
C ALA A 87 7.67 -14.38 9.99
N GLU A 88 7.89 -13.24 9.31
CA GLU A 88 8.28 -13.22 7.90
C GLU A 88 9.56 -14.01 7.64
N ARG A 89 10.55 -13.89 8.54
CA ARG A 89 11.82 -14.63 8.45
C ARG A 89 11.60 -16.14 8.43
N CYS A 90 10.62 -16.65 9.18
CA CYS A 90 10.28 -18.07 9.20
C CYS A 90 9.38 -18.47 8.04
N ASN A 91 8.36 -17.67 7.75
CA ASN A 91 7.39 -17.90 6.69
C ASN A 91 6.74 -16.58 6.26
N LEU A 92 7.00 -16.17 5.01
CA LEU A 92 6.51 -14.91 4.46
C LEU A 92 5.00 -14.72 4.62
N ILE A 93 4.20 -15.75 4.28
CA ILE A 93 2.74 -15.69 4.39
C ILE A 93 2.29 -15.41 5.82
N SER A 94 2.91 -16.09 6.80
CA SER A 94 2.54 -15.98 8.20
C SER A 94 2.81 -14.57 8.72
N GLY A 95 3.97 -14.00 8.45
CA GLY A 95 4.28 -12.61 8.82
C GLY A 95 3.32 -11.62 8.16
N LYS A 96 3.15 -11.73 6.83
CA LYS A 96 2.25 -10.87 6.06
C LYS A 96 0.77 -11.00 6.44
N HIS A 97 0.34 -12.10 7.09
CA HIS A 97 -1.02 -12.25 7.61
C HIS A 97 -1.18 -11.83 9.08
N THR A 98 -0.08 -11.58 9.80
CA THR A 98 -0.15 -11.27 11.23
C THR A 98 -0.80 -9.91 11.48
N TYR A 99 -0.55 -8.92 10.61
CA TYR A 99 -1.05 -7.56 10.75
C TYR A 99 -1.82 -7.08 9.51
N PRO A 100 -2.75 -6.13 9.69
CA PRO A 100 -3.51 -5.57 8.58
C PRO A 100 -2.64 -4.76 7.62
N LYS A 101 -3.13 -4.58 6.39
CA LYS A 101 -2.56 -3.68 5.39
C LYS A 101 -3.30 -2.35 5.49
N VAL A 102 -2.61 -1.29 5.87
CA VAL A 102 -3.22 0.02 6.07
C VAL A 102 -3.12 0.82 4.77
N ILE A 103 -4.23 1.36 4.29
CA ILE A 103 -4.27 2.28 3.14
C ILE A 103 -4.93 3.60 3.55
N ALA A 104 -4.62 4.67 2.83
CA ALA A 104 -5.32 5.93 3.03
C ALA A 104 -6.79 5.87 2.60
N ARG A 105 -7.58 6.80 3.13
CA ARG A 105 -9.00 6.98 2.75
C ARG A 105 -9.19 7.77 1.47
N ARG A 106 -8.10 8.28 0.87
CA ARG A 106 -8.12 9.05 -0.37
C ARG A 106 -7.31 8.31 -1.42
N ALA A 107 -7.71 8.40 -2.67
CA ALA A 107 -6.99 7.82 -3.80
C ALA A 107 -7.06 8.74 -5.01
N TRP A 108 -6.08 8.65 -5.90
CA TRP A 108 -6.12 9.29 -7.22
C TRP A 108 -6.55 8.29 -8.27
N SER A 109 -7.24 8.73 -9.32
CA SER A 109 -7.36 7.91 -10.54
C SER A 109 -5.96 7.64 -11.11
N LEU A 110 -5.69 6.40 -11.52
CA LEU A 110 -4.35 6.00 -11.94
C LEU A 110 -3.86 6.79 -13.16
N ASP A 111 -4.77 7.06 -14.11
CA ASP A 111 -4.54 7.87 -15.31
C ASP A 111 -3.98 9.28 -15.00
N SER A 112 -4.23 9.80 -13.79
CA SER A 112 -3.79 11.14 -13.40
C SER A 112 -2.34 11.20 -12.90
N VAL A 113 -1.67 10.04 -12.75
CA VAL A 113 -0.29 9.95 -12.26
C VAL A 113 0.62 9.01 -13.06
N GLU A 114 0.06 8.13 -13.90
CA GLU A 114 0.85 7.10 -14.58
C GLU A 114 1.93 7.67 -15.51
N ASP A 115 1.65 8.77 -16.20
CA ASP A 115 2.58 9.44 -17.13
C ASP A 115 3.87 9.97 -16.46
N HIS A 116 3.84 10.19 -15.14
CA HIS A 116 4.96 10.73 -14.37
C HIS A 116 5.26 9.91 -13.11
N TRP A 117 4.91 8.62 -13.12
CA TRP A 117 5.02 7.72 -11.97
C TRP A 117 6.42 7.74 -11.32
N ASP A 118 7.48 7.78 -12.12
CA ASP A 118 8.87 7.81 -11.65
C ASP A 118 9.19 8.95 -10.67
N SER A 119 8.44 10.04 -10.76
CA SER A 119 8.59 11.24 -9.93
C SER A 119 7.71 11.26 -8.68
N ILE A 120 6.78 10.32 -8.55
CA ILE A 120 5.94 10.16 -7.37
C ILE A 120 6.83 9.73 -6.20
N GLU A 121 6.63 10.35 -5.05
CA GLU A 121 7.36 10.03 -3.84
C GLU A 121 6.44 9.33 -2.84
N LEU A 122 6.93 8.26 -2.24
CA LEU A 122 6.31 7.56 -1.11
C LEU A 122 7.17 7.82 0.13
N ARG A 123 6.56 8.22 1.25
CA ARG A 123 7.26 8.49 2.51
C ARG A 123 6.52 7.90 3.71
N ASN A 124 7.26 7.28 4.63
CA ASN A 124 6.79 6.74 5.90
C ASN A 124 7.55 7.43 7.04
N MET A 125 6.83 8.12 7.90
CA MET A 125 7.32 8.74 9.13
C MET A 125 6.96 7.88 10.33
N ALA A 126 7.88 7.74 11.27
CA ALA A 126 7.66 7.01 12.52
C ALA A 126 8.22 7.80 13.72
N ILE A 127 7.76 7.49 14.93
CA ILE A 127 8.40 8.00 16.15
C ILE A 127 9.64 7.14 16.44
N ILE A 128 10.83 7.77 16.39
CA ILE A 128 12.13 7.15 16.63
C ILE A 128 12.87 8.03 17.65
N ASN A 129 13.18 7.47 18.83
CA ASN A 129 13.77 8.22 19.95
C ASN A 129 12.97 9.47 20.30
N ASP A 130 11.65 9.31 20.50
CA ASP A 130 10.68 10.37 20.86
C ASP A 130 10.51 11.51 19.84
N GLU A 131 11.08 11.37 18.64
CA GLU A 131 10.97 12.33 17.55
C GLU A 131 10.35 11.69 16.30
N LYS A 132 9.50 12.44 15.58
CA LYS A 132 8.99 12.00 14.28
C LYS A 132 10.10 12.10 13.23
N LYS A 133 10.49 10.97 12.63
CA LYS A 133 11.57 10.87 11.62
C LYS A 133 11.11 10.05 10.41
N ILE A 134 11.76 10.27 9.28
CA ILE A 134 11.58 9.45 8.08
C ILE A 134 12.14 8.06 8.38
N ALA A 135 11.26 7.06 8.42
CA ALA A 135 11.63 5.64 8.52
C ALA A 135 11.94 5.07 7.15
N GLN A 136 11.15 5.42 6.13
CA GLN A 136 11.36 4.99 4.75
C GLN A 136 10.95 6.08 3.77
N GLN A 137 11.62 6.13 2.63
CA GLN A 137 11.30 7.02 1.53
C GLN A 137 11.70 6.34 0.22
N LEU A 138 10.82 6.37 -0.78
CA LEU A 138 11.03 5.79 -2.10
C LEU A 138 10.48 6.72 -3.17
N MET A 139 11.08 6.65 -4.36
CA MET A 139 10.50 7.18 -5.58
C MET A 139 9.74 6.07 -6.31
N GLY A 140 8.72 6.43 -7.10
CA GLY A 140 7.90 5.47 -7.86
C GLY A 140 8.73 4.57 -8.78
N ARG A 141 9.84 5.08 -9.31
CA ARG A 141 10.83 4.33 -10.12
C ARG A 141 11.54 3.20 -9.37
N GLU A 142 11.50 3.19 -8.05
CA GLU A 142 12.12 2.17 -7.20
C GLU A 142 11.17 1.01 -6.85
N LEU A 143 9.95 1.06 -7.36
CA LEU A 143 8.91 0.06 -7.20
C LEU A 143 8.49 -0.48 -8.57
N PRO A 144 7.84 -1.66 -8.63
CA PRO A 144 7.14 -2.08 -9.84
C PRO A 144 6.22 -0.97 -10.35
N GLN A 145 6.21 -0.73 -11.66
CA GLN A 145 5.31 0.25 -12.27
C GLN A 145 3.87 -0.25 -12.20
N PRO A 146 2.87 0.63 -12.01
CA PRO A 146 1.46 0.26 -12.08
C PRO A 146 1.10 -0.51 -13.35
N SER A 147 1.62 -0.09 -14.51
CA SER A 147 1.38 -0.75 -15.81
C SER A 147 1.89 -2.18 -15.83
N ILE A 148 3.11 -2.44 -15.33
CA ILE A 148 3.69 -3.78 -15.23
C ILE A 148 2.82 -4.65 -14.31
N VAL A 149 2.38 -4.11 -13.17
CA VAL A 149 1.53 -4.84 -12.23
C VAL A 149 0.18 -5.18 -12.86
N LEU A 150 -0.44 -4.25 -13.59
CA LEU A 150 -1.72 -4.49 -14.25
C LEU A 150 -1.60 -5.55 -15.37
N GLU A 151 -0.55 -5.49 -16.19
CA GLU A 151 -0.27 -6.49 -17.23
C GLU A 151 -0.17 -7.90 -16.63
N MET A 152 0.59 -8.07 -15.53
CA MET A 152 0.70 -9.36 -14.84
C MET A 152 -0.65 -9.92 -14.36
N ILE A 153 -1.58 -9.05 -13.96
CA ILE A 153 -2.90 -9.45 -13.48
C ILE A 153 -3.80 -9.84 -14.64
N GLU A 154 -3.78 -9.07 -15.73
CA GLU A 154 -4.57 -9.33 -16.94
C GLU A 154 -4.14 -10.64 -17.62
N ASP A 155 -2.85 -10.99 -17.55
CA ASP A 155 -2.34 -12.29 -18.03
C ASP A 155 -2.91 -13.49 -17.25
N THR A 156 -3.30 -13.27 -15.99
CA THR A 156 -3.77 -14.35 -15.10
C THR A 156 -5.29 -14.39 -14.98
N MET A 157 -5.98 -13.28 -15.26
CA MET A 157 -7.41 -13.13 -15.03
C MET A 157 -8.01 -12.18 -16.06
N GLU A 158 -9.02 -12.70 -16.76
CA GLU A 158 -9.68 -11.98 -17.85
C GLU A 158 -10.35 -10.69 -17.38
N GLU A 159 -11.13 -10.68 -16.30
CA GLU A 159 -11.86 -9.49 -15.84
C GLU A 159 -11.51 -9.09 -14.40
N PRO A 160 -10.41 -8.34 -14.18
CA PRO A 160 -10.06 -7.81 -12.87
C PRO A 160 -11.11 -6.83 -12.34
N ARG A 161 -11.70 -7.14 -11.19
CA ARG A 161 -12.67 -6.30 -10.48
C ARG A 161 -12.70 -6.60 -9.00
N ASN A 162 -13.04 -5.60 -8.18
CA ASN A 162 -13.15 -5.76 -6.73
C ASN A 162 -11.85 -6.28 -6.09
N MET A 163 -10.71 -5.74 -6.50
CA MET A 163 -9.39 -6.18 -6.05
C MET A 163 -8.58 -5.03 -5.49
N ILE A 164 -7.78 -5.33 -4.48
CA ILE A 164 -6.74 -4.44 -3.98
C ILE A 164 -5.41 -5.13 -4.14
N ILE A 165 -4.43 -4.41 -4.67
CA ILE A 165 -3.08 -4.90 -4.87
C ILE A 165 -2.13 -3.97 -4.13
N ILE A 166 -1.45 -4.49 -3.11
CA ILE A 166 -0.38 -3.80 -2.41
C ILE A 166 0.90 -4.07 -3.19
N VAL A 167 1.67 -3.02 -3.51
CA VAL A 167 2.90 -3.13 -4.29
C VAL A 167 4.04 -2.53 -3.50
N GLU A 168 5.05 -3.35 -3.24
CA GLU A 168 6.20 -2.99 -2.41
C GLU A 168 7.51 -3.56 -2.97
N ARG A 169 8.61 -3.06 -2.44
CA ARG A 169 9.90 -3.74 -2.50
C ARG A 169 10.14 -4.48 -1.18
N ARG A 170 10.89 -5.58 -1.24
CA ARG A 170 11.29 -6.32 -0.05
C ARG A 170 12.16 -5.47 0.88
N VAL A 171 11.91 -5.60 2.17
CA VAL A 171 12.73 -5.04 3.25
C VAL A 171 13.26 -6.20 4.08
N MET A 172 14.52 -6.14 4.51
CA MET A 172 15.06 -7.19 5.36
C MET A 172 14.47 -7.07 6.77
N PRO A 173 14.20 -8.18 7.47
CA PRO A 173 13.55 -8.15 8.78
C PRO A 173 14.20 -7.19 9.80
N GLU A 174 15.52 -7.06 9.76
CA GLU A 174 16.32 -6.17 10.60
C GLU A 174 16.18 -4.67 10.29
N ASP A 175 15.72 -4.32 9.09
CA ASP A 175 15.58 -2.94 8.63
C ASP A 175 14.21 -2.32 8.97
N TYR A 176 13.28 -3.13 9.51
CA TYR A 176 11.99 -2.63 9.93
C TYR A 176 12.13 -1.70 11.15
N VAL A 177 11.56 -0.51 11.03
CA VAL A 177 11.42 0.42 12.14
C VAL A 177 10.15 0.10 12.91
N ALA A 178 10.30 -0.37 14.15
CA ALA A 178 9.18 -0.57 15.07
C ALA A 178 8.82 0.75 15.77
N SER A 179 7.58 1.18 15.65
CA SER A 179 7.06 2.40 16.28
C SER A 179 5.59 2.24 16.65
N ASN A 180 5.13 2.97 17.67
CA ASN A 180 3.71 3.04 18.03
C ASN A 180 2.92 4.03 17.16
N TYR A 181 3.57 4.73 16.24
CA TYR A 181 2.96 5.67 15.32
C TYR A 181 3.62 5.58 13.95
N TYR A 182 2.79 5.57 12.92
CA TYR A 182 3.23 5.71 11.53
C TYR A 182 2.38 6.76 10.81
N GLU A 183 3.02 7.49 9.90
CA GLU A 183 2.37 8.43 8.99
C GLU A 183 2.95 8.22 7.60
N ILE A 184 2.10 7.77 6.69
CA ILE A 184 2.44 7.42 5.33
C ILE A 184 1.88 8.47 4.38
N SER A 185 2.64 8.79 3.34
CA SER A 185 2.22 9.74 2.31
C SER A 185 2.67 9.30 0.92
N ILE A 186 1.81 9.49 -0.08
CA ILE A 186 2.16 9.48 -1.50
C ILE A 186 2.05 10.92 -2.03
N ILE A 187 3.10 11.40 -2.70
CA ILE A 187 3.29 12.80 -3.03
C ILE A 187 3.52 12.92 -4.53
N ASP A 188 2.67 13.73 -5.17
CA ASP A 188 2.74 14.06 -6.57
C ASP A 188 3.23 15.51 -6.71
N ASN A 189 4.55 15.65 -6.84
CA ASN A 189 5.21 16.95 -6.95
C ASN A 189 4.85 17.68 -8.26
N ALA A 190 4.55 16.96 -9.33
CA ALA A 190 4.18 17.53 -10.62
C ALA A 190 2.85 18.30 -10.51
N ASN A 191 1.86 17.72 -9.81
CA ASN A 191 0.55 18.32 -9.60
C ASN A 191 0.40 19.06 -8.25
N LYS A 192 1.45 19.10 -7.42
CA LYS A 192 1.49 19.76 -6.09
C LYS A 192 0.39 19.27 -5.15
N ARG A 193 0.21 17.95 -5.05
CA ARG A 193 -0.78 17.30 -4.18
C ARG A 193 -0.17 16.11 -3.45
N SER A 194 -0.73 15.76 -2.31
CA SER A 194 -0.38 14.57 -1.55
C SER A 194 -1.63 13.86 -1.02
N ILE A 195 -1.50 12.55 -0.80
CA ILE A 195 -2.42 11.76 0.02
C ILE A 195 -1.64 11.31 1.25
N GLU A 196 -2.23 11.50 2.43
CA GLU A 196 -1.62 11.19 3.71
C GLU A 196 -2.56 10.31 4.54
N HIS A 197 -1.98 9.43 5.35
CA HIS A 197 -2.70 8.64 6.35
C HIS A 197 -1.80 8.38 7.54
N TYR A 198 -2.38 8.33 8.74
CA TYR A 198 -1.63 8.00 9.95
C TYR A 198 -2.34 6.90 10.72
N TYR A 199 -1.60 6.15 11.52
CA TYR A 199 -2.18 5.19 12.43
C TYR A 199 -1.29 4.94 13.66
N TRP A 200 -1.94 4.56 14.75
CA TRP A 200 -1.30 4.14 15.99
C TRP A 200 -1.22 2.62 16.08
N VAL A 201 -0.20 2.13 16.78
CA VAL A 201 -0.04 0.72 17.13
C VAL A 201 -0.02 0.59 18.65
N ASP A 202 -0.97 -0.17 19.19
CA ASP A 202 -1.19 -0.34 20.64
C ASP A 202 -1.74 -1.72 20.99
#